data_AF-A0A109FEQ5-F1
#
_entry.id   AF-A0A109FEQ5-F1
#
_cell.length_a   1.000
_cell.length_b   1.000
_cell.length_c   1.000
_cell.angle_alpha   90.00
_cell.angle_beta   90.00
_cell.angle_gamma   90.00
#
_symmetry.space_group_name_H-M   'P 1'
#
loop_
_entity.id
_entity.type
_entity.pdbx_description
1 polymer ?
#
loop_
_entity_poly.entity_id
_entity_poly.type
_entity_poly.pdbx_seq_one_letter_code
_entity_poly.pdbx_strand_id
1 'polypeptide(L)'
;MSSLLTASAVAFSSPNATLCFHARNVPSISIEAYLQRILKYCPTTNEVFLALLVYFDRMARIGLEAQRLGLPKDQPQAELDASAAAAAAEGPNMNKLFAIDSFNVHRLVIAGVTVASKFFSDVFYTNSRYAKVGGLPLHELNQLELQFLLLNDFRLKIPVDELQRY
;
A
#
# COMPACT_ATOMS: atom_id res chain seq x y z
N MET A 1 2.46 -16.09 -17.86
CA MET A 1 3.17 -16.89 -16.83
C MET A 1 2.85 -16.27 -15.48
N SER A 2 1.81 -16.80 -14.86
CA SER A 2 1.33 -16.52 -13.50
C SER A 2 2.30 -17.15 -12.50
N SER A 3 3.36 -16.43 -12.13
CA SER A 3 4.20 -16.81 -10.99
C SER A 3 3.57 -16.21 -9.74
N LEU A 4 2.87 -17.08 -9.01
CA LEU A 4 2.39 -16.87 -7.65
C LEU A 4 3.59 -16.56 -6.74
N LEU A 5 3.94 -15.29 -6.59
CA LEU A 5 4.69 -14.86 -5.41
C LEU A 5 3.66 -14.58 -4.31
N THR A 6 3.74 -15.43 -3.30
CA THR A 6 2.78 -15.64 -2.21
C THR A 6 2.74 -14.46 -1.22
N ALA A 7 3.71 -13.55 -1.25
CA ALA A 7 3.87 -12.52 -0.21
C ALA A 7 2.80 -11.43 -0.30
N SER A 8 2.54 -10.88 -1.49
CA SER A 8 1.49 -9.89 -1.70
C SER A 8 0.12 -10.50 -1.49
N ALA A 9 -0.12 -11.72 -2.00
CA ALA A 9 -1.38 -12.43 -1.80
C ALA A 9 -1.69 -12.69 -0.31
N VAL A 10 -0.69 -13.15 0.45
CA VAL A 10 -0.81 -13.34 1.91
C VAL A 10 -0.96 -12.00 2.63
N ALA A 11 -0.24 -10.96 2.20
CA ALA A 11 -0.38 -9.63 2.75
C ALA A 11 -1.79 -9.08 2.52
N PHE A 12 -2.33 -9.11 1.29
CA PHE A 12 -3.69 -8.67 0.99
C PHE A 12 -4.76 -9.50 1.71
N SER A 13 -4.51 -10.80 1.95
CA SER A 13 -5.39 -11.63 2.79
C SER A 13 -5.39 -11.22 4.26
N SER A 14 -4.35 -10.52 4.73
CA SER A 14 -4.27 -10.03 6.09
C SER A 14 -4.84 -8.62 6.19
N PRO A 15 -5.88 -8.38 7.01
CA PRO A 15 -6.43 -7.03 7.19
C PRO A 15 -5.38 -6.06 7.74
N ASN A 16 -4.40 -6.54 8.50
CA ASN A 16 -3.36 -5.70 9.08
C ASN A 16 -2.43 -5.07 8.02
N ALA A 17 -2.22 -5.74 6.89
CA ALA A 17 -1.31 -5.25 5.85
C ALA A 17 -1.85 -4.02 5.13
N THR A 18 -3.16 -4.00 4.85
CA THR A 18 -3.81 -2.86 4.19
C THR A 18 -4.14 -1.76 5.18
N LEU A 19 -4.54 -2.12 6.40
CA LEU A 19 -4.89 -1.16 7.45
C LEU A 19 -3.68 -0.44 8.06
N CYS A 20 -2.46 -1.00 8.00
CA CYS A 20 -1.29 -0.34 8.61
C CYS A 20 -0.96 1.02 7.96
N PHE A 21 -1.31 1.19 6.68
CA PHE A 21 -1.15 2.47 5.99
C PHE A 21 -2.28 3.45 6.28
N HIS A 22 -3.36 3.05 6.93
CA HIS A 22 -4.50 3.92 7.18
C HIS A 22 -4.25 4.79 8.42
N ALA A 23 -4.20 6.11 8.24
CA ALA A 23 -4.09 7.04 9.35
C ALA A 23 -5.43 7.17 10.11
N ARG A 24 -5.37 7.53 11.40
CA ARG A 24 -6.57 7.80 12.20
C ARG A 24 -7.36 9.01 11.69
N ASN A 25 -6.66 10.00 11.17
CA ASN A 25 -7.22 11.22 10.60
C ASN A 25 -6.48 11.55 9.31
N VAL A 26 -7.16 12.17 8.35
CA VAL A 26 -6.52 12.72 7.15
C VAL A 26 -5.52 13.81 7.57
N PRO A 27 -4.24 13.72 7.17
CA PRO A 27 -3.27 14.76 7.48
C PRO A 27 -3.70 16.13 6.90
N SER A 28 -3.51 17.21 7.65
CA SER A 28 -3.86 18.57 7.21
C SER A 28 -2.94 19.11 6.12
N ILE A 29 -1.76 18.53 5.95
CA ILE A 29 -0.81 18.87 4.89
C ILE A 29 -1.29 18.26 3.56
N SER A 30 -1.33 19.05 2.49
CA SER A 30 -1.64 18.53 1.16
C SER A 30 -0.54 17.57 0.69
N ILE A 31 -0.88 16.69 -0.25
CA ILE A 31 0.09 15.75 -0.80
C ILE A 31 1.24 16.46 -1.53
N GLU A 32 0.93 17.53 -2.25
CA GLU A 32 1.95 18.38 -2.88
C GLU A 32 2.93 18.95 -1.85
N ALA A 33 2.44 19.59 -0.79
CA ALA A 33 3.28 20.15 0.26
C ALA A 33 4.08 19.06 0.99
N TYR A 34 3.51 17.86 1.14
CA TYR A 34 4.20 16.72 1.73
C TYR A 34 5.34 16.20 0.85
N LEU A 35 5.12 16.07 -0.46
CA LEU A 35 6.15 15.70 -1.43
C LEU A 35 7.27 16.74 -1.49
N GLN A 36 6.93 18.04 -1.50
CA GLN A 36 7.91 19.12 -1.42
C GLN A 36 8.74 19.07 -0.14
N ARG A 37 8.11 18.77 1.00
CA ARG A 37 8.81 18.56 2.28
C ARG A 37 9.77 17.37 2.19
N ILE A 38 9.35 16.25 1.62
CA ILE A 38 10.22 15.08 1.43
C ILE A 38 11.42 15.45 0.57
N LEU A 39 11.20 16.08 -0.59
CA LEU A 39 12.26 16.55 -1.49
C LEU A 39 13.25 17.51 -0.82
N LYS A 40 12.76 18.41 0.03
CA LYS A 40 13.59 19.40 0.72
C LYS A 40 14.56 18.76 1.72
N TYR A 41 14.12 17.73 2.45
CA TYR A 41 14.89 17.16 3.57
C TYR A 41 15.51 15.78 3.28
N CYS A 42 14.95 15.06 2.32
CA CYS A 42 15.48 13.83 1.75
C CYS A 42 15.51 13.97 0.21
N PRO A 43 16.45 14.75 -0.35
CA PRO A 43 16.59 14.88 -1.80
C PRO A 43 16.70 13.51 -2.46
N THR A 44 15.95 13.33 -3.53
CA THR A 44 15.80 12.06 -4.26
C THR A 44 15.71 12.35 -5.76
N THR A 45 16.14 11.40 -6.59
CA THR A 45 16.09 11.51 -8.04
C THR A 45 14.66 11.34 -8.57
N ASN A 46 14.43 11.76 -9.82
CA ASN A 46 13.13 11.58 -10.48
C ASN A 46 12.77 10.09 -10.64
N GLU A 47 13.77 9.22 -10.79
CA GLU A 47 13.57 7.77 -10.91
C GLU A 47 12.82 7.18 -9.71
N VAL A 48 13.03 7.72 -8.51
CA VAL A 48 12.32 7.29 -7.30
C VAL A 48 10.83 7.62 -7.37
N PHE A 49 10.44 8.77 -7.93
CA PHE A 49 9.02 9.12 -8.11
C PHE A 49 8.36 8.32 -9.22
N LEU A 50 9.05 8.09 -10.33
CA LEU A 50 8.55 7.21 -11.38
C LEU A 50 8.37 5.78 -10.85
N ALA A 51 9.32 5.29 -10.07
CA ALA A 51 9.21 3.99 -9.40
C ALA A 51 8.04 3.94 -8.41
N LEU A 52 7.82 5.01 -7.64
CA LEU A 52 6.68 5.12 -6.73
C LEU A 52 5.34 4.95 -7.47
N LEU A 53 5.19 5.59 -8.64
CA LEU A 53 3.98 5.47 -9.46
C LEU A 53 3.78 4.04 -9.97
N VAL A 54 4.86 3.40 -10.45
CA VAL A 54 4.84 2.00 -10.88
C VAL A 54 4.43 1.07 -9.72
N TYR A 55 4.97 1.27 -8.52
CA TYR A 55 4.62 0.48 -7.34
C TYR A 55 3.15 0.67 -6.93
N PHE A 56 2.64 1.89 -7.00
CA PHE A 56 1.22 2.17 -6.74
C PHE A 56 0.31 1.47 -7.76
N ASP A 57 0.64 1.54 -9.05
CA ASP A 57 -0.11 0.86 -10.11
C ASP A 57 -0.11 -0.67 -9.92
N ARG A 58 1.04 -1.25 -9.56
CA ARG A 58 1.15 -2.70 -9.24
C ARG A 58 0.24 -3.09 -8.09
N MET A 59 0.26 -2.35 -6.98
CA MET A 59 -0.60 -2.63 -5.83
C MET A 59 -2.09 -2.47 -6.16
N ALA A 60 -2.45 -1.47 -6.97
CA ALA A 60 -3.83 -1.25 -7.42
C ALA A 60 -4.33 -2.37 -8.34
N ARG A 61 -3.48 -2.88 -9.23
CA ARG A 61 -3.81 -3.99 -10.15
C ARG A 61 -3.98 -5.32 -9.45
N ILE A 62 -3.15 -5.65 -8.46
CA ILE A 62 -3.28 -6.89 -7.69
C ILE A 62 -4.64 -6.94 -6.99
N GLY A 63 -5.10 -5.80 -6.44
CA GLY A 63 -6.43 -5.70 -5.88
C GLY A 63 -7.56 -6.01 -6.88
N LEU A 64 -7.40 -5.61 -8.15
CA LEU A 64 -8.38 -5.85 -9.22
C LEU A 64 -8.32 -7.30 -9.75
N GLU A 65 -7.14 -7.91 -9.84
CA GLU A 65 -6.98 -9.29 -10.29
C GLU A 65 -7.52 -10.31 -9.28
N ALA A 66 -7.39 -10.03 -7.98
CA ALA A 66 -8.03 -10.82 -6.92
C ALA A 66 -9.55 -10.91 -7.07
N GLN A 67 -10.19 -9.85 -7.62
CA GLN A 67 -11.62 -9.82 -7.90
C GLN A 67 -11.99 -10.67 -9.13
N ARG A 68 -11.13 -10.70 -10.16
CA ARG A 68 -11.38 -11.42 -11.42
C ARG A 68 -11.16 -12.93 -11.30
N LEU A 69 -10.27 -13.37 -10.41
CA LEU A 69 -9.93 -14.78 -10.21
C LEU A 69 -10.84 -15.53 -9.23
N GLY A 70 -11.86 -14.88 -8.65
CA GLY A 70 -12.97 -15.54 -7.98
C GLY A 70 -12.57 -16.63 -6.99
N LEU A 71 -11.96 -16.26 -5.85
CA LEU A 71 -11.89 -17.17 -4.71
C LEU A 71 -13.32 -17.63 -4.33
N PRO A 72 -13.56 -18.94 -4.08
CA PRO A 72 -14.91 -19.51 -4.01
C PRO A 72 -15.79 -18.81 -2.97
N LYS A 73 -16.99 -18.41 -3.41
CA LYS A 73 -18.10 -18.12 -2.50
C LYS A 73 -18.66 -19.45 -2.02
N ASP A 74 -18.09 -20.06 -0.99
CA ASP A 74 -18.72 -21.23 -0.37
C ASP A 74 -19.98 -20.78 0.39
N GLN A 75 -21.12 -20.85 -0.30
CA GLN A 75 -22.43 -20.99 0.32
C GLN A 75 -22.69 -22.48 0.59
N PRO A 76 -23.14 -22.82 1.80
CA PRO A 76 -24.37 -23.60 1.88
C PRO A 76 -25.47 -22.71 2.46
N GLN A 77 -26.41 -22.34 1.59
CA GLN A 77 -27.70 -21.79 1.98
C GLN A 77 -28.51 -22.94 2.59
N ALA A 78 -28.66 -22.97 3.91
CA ALA A 78 -29.71 -23.72 4.58
C ALA A 78 -30.67 -22.71 5.21
N GLU A 79 -31.86 -22.64 4.65
CA GLU A 79 -33.01 -21.90 5.16
C GLU A 79 -33.31 -22.36 6.60
N LEU A 80 -33.66 -21.43 7.50
CA LEU A 80 -34.69 -21.57 8.55
C LEU A 80 -34.88 -20.21 9.27
N ASP A 81 -36.12 -19.74 9.12
CA ASP A 81 -36.92 -18.99 10.10
C ASP A 81 -36.80 -17.46 10.21
N ALA A 82 -37.82 -16.83 9.62
CA ALA A 82 -38.26 -15.48 9.87
C ALA A 82 -38.80 -15.33 11.31
N SER A 83 -38.08 -14.61 12.17
CA SER A 83 -38.64 -13.82 13.30
C SER A 83 -37.51 -13.24 14.17
N ALA A 84 -37.07 -12.01 13.87
CA ALA A 84 -36.56 -11.01 14.83
C ALA A 84 -35.95 -9.83 14.05
N ALA A 85 -36.79 -9.09 13.33
CA ALA A 85 -36.37 -7.88 12.65
C ALA A 85 -36.33 -6.70 13.63
N ALA A 86 -35.15 -6.07 13.71
CA ALA A 86 -34.83 -4.69 14.12
C ALA A 86 -33.95 -4.54 15.37
N ALA A 87 -32.64 -4.84 15.23
CA ALA A 87 -31.54 -4.08 15.86
C ALA A 87 -30.12 -4.63 15.63
N ALA A 88 -29.89 -5.66 14.80
CA ALA A 88 -28.53 -6.15 14.54
C ALA A 88 -28.43 -6.92 13.20
N ALA A 89 -27.92 -6.28 12.15
CA ALA A 89 -27.35 -6.85 10.91
C ALA A 89 -27.09 -5.66 9.97
N GLU A 90 -25.90 -5.42 9.41
CA GLU A 90 -25.17 -6.33 8.52
C GLU A 90 -23.65 -6.32 8.82
N GLY A 91 -23.03 -7.51 8.83
CA GLY A 91 -21.61 -7.70 9.12
C GLY A 91 -20.68 -7.25 7.98
N PRO A 92 -19.41 -6.88 8.25
CA PRO A 92 -18.54 -6.30 7.24
C PRO A 92 -17.80 -7.40 6.47
N ASN A 93 -18.41 -7.98 5.45
CA ASN A 93 -17.68 -8.78 4.45
C ASN A 93 -17.17 -7.86 3.34
N MET A 94 -16.15 -7.07 3.66
CA MET A 94 -15.41 -6.30 2.66
C MET A 94 -14.19 -7.11 2.20
N ASN A 95 -14.30 -7.73 1.04
CA ASN A 95 -13.13 -7.97 0.18
C ASN A 95 -12.50 -6.61 -0.11
N LYS A 96 -11.61 -6.15 0.78
CA LYS A 96 -10.96 -4.84 0.69
C LYS A 96 -9.98 -4.86 -0.45
N LEU A 97 -10.48 -4.44 -1.62
CA LEU A 97 -9.66 -3.82 -2.64
C LEU A 97 -8.74 -2.80 -1.95
N PHE A 98 -7.43 -2.90 -2.17
CA PHE A 98 -6.51 -1.88 -1.70
C PHE A 98 -6.71 -0.62 -2.53
N ALA A 99 -7.56 0.27 -2.02
CA ALA A 99 -7.84 1.57 -2.61
C ALA A 99 -6.92 2.61 -1.97
N ILE A 100 -6.25 3.40 -2.80
CA ILE A 100 -5.49 4.55 -2.33
C ILE A 100 -6.49 5.67 -2.03
N ASP A 101 -6.50 6.14 -0.79
CA ASP A 101 -7.42 7.15 -0.27
C ASP A 101 -6.67 8.26 0.47
N SER A 102 -7.37 9.33 0.84
CA SER A 102 -6.78 10.47 1.56
C SER A 102 -6.28 10.10 2.96
N PHE A 103 -6.68 8.96 3.53
CA PHE A 103 -6.25 8.51 4.86
C PHE A 103 -4.95 7.71 4.79
N ASN A 104 -4.63 7.08 3.67
CA ASN A 104 -3.48 6.21 3.52
C ASN A 104 -2.35 6.77 2.65
N VAL A 105 -2.65 7.70 1.74
CA VAL A 105 -1.72 8.14 0.71
C VAL A 105 -0.42 8.73 1.27
N HIS A 106 -0.45 9.52 2.36
CA HIS A 106 0.78 10.09 2.95
C HIS A 106 1.72 9.00 3.47
N ARG A 107 1.16 7.98 4.12
CA ARG A 107 1.91 6.84 4.68
C ARG A 107 2.47 5.96 3.56
N LEU A 108 1.71 5.78 2.49
CA LEU A 108 2.16 5.07 1.29
C LEU A 108 3.29 5.81 0.58
N VAL A 109 3.18 7.14 0.45
CA VAL A 109 4.21 7.97 -0.20
C VAL A 109 5.53 7.88 0.55
N ILE A 110 5.55 8.08 1.88
CA ILE A 110 6.81 8.05 2.63
C ILE A 110 7.43 6.65 2.66
N ALA A 111 6.63 5.59 2.78
CA ALA A 111 7.12 4.22 2.72
C ALA A 111 7.69 3.90 1.33
N GLY A 112 6.94 4.23 0.27
CA GLY A 112 7.36 3.99 -1.11
C GLY A 112 8.59 4.78 -1.51
N VAL A 113 8.70 6.06 -1.13
CA VAL A 113 9.92 6.86 -1.36
C VAL A 113 11.11 6.28 -0.60
N THR A 114 10.93 5.82 0.64
CA THR A 114 12.01 5.19 1.42
C THR A 114 12.53 3.93 0.71
N VAL A 115 11.63 3.05 0.28
CA VAL A 115 11.97 1.82 -0.44
C VAL A 115 12.63 2.12 -1.79
N ALA A 116 12.01 2.98 -2.61
CA ALA A 116 12.52 3.31 -3.93
C ALA A 116 13.87 4.03 -3.87
N SER A 117 14.07 4.94 -2.91
CA SER A 117 15.36 5.62 -2.71
C SER A 117 16.46 4.61 -2.38
N LYS A 118 16.21 3.68 -1.45
CA LYS A 118 17.18 2.65 -1.08
C LYS A 118 17.49 1.68 -2.22
N PHE A 119 16.56 1.50 -3.15
CA PHE A 119 16.73 0.55 -4.25
C PHE A 119 17.42 1.18 -5.47
N PHE A 120 17.04 2.41 -5.85
CA PHE A 120 17.54 3.07 -7.07
C PHE A 120 18.66 4.07 -6.83
N SER A 121 18.76 4.67 -5.64
CA SER A 121 19.75 5.71 -5.37
C SER A 121 20.95 5.16 -4.63
N ASP A 122 22.16 5.44 -5.13
CA ASP A 122 23.41 5.13 -4.43
C ASP A 122 23.56 5.92 -3.11
N VAL A 123 22.96 7.11 -3.07
CA VAL A 123 22.90 7.97 -1.88
C VAL A 123 21.48 7.93 -1.33
N PHE A 124 21.32 7.29 -0.17
CA PHE A 124 20.06 7.20 0.55
C PHE A 124 20.25 7.52 2.03
N TYR A 125 19.14 7.81 2.72
CA TYR A 125 19.15 8.17 4.13
C TYR A 125 18.69 7.03 5.04
N THR A 126 18.97 7.16 6.33
CA THR A 126 18.49 6.19 7.33
C THR A 126 16.99 6.32 7.55
N ASN A 127 16.34 5.23 7.99
CA ASN A 127 14.92 5.25 8.34
C ASN A 127 14.60 6.29 9.41
N SER A 128 15.52 6.55 10.34
CA SER A 128 15.34 7.60 11.34
C SER A 128 15.16 8.99 10.69
N ARG A 129 15.88 9.27 9.60
CA ARG A 129 15.71 10.54 8.86
C ARG A 129 14.36 10.57 8.15
N TYR A 130 14.03 9.53 7.38
CA TYR A 130 12.75 9.45 6.67
C TYR A 130 11.56 9.54 7.64
N ALA A 131 11.63 8.91 8.82
CA ALA A 131 10.57 8.94 9.82
C ALA A 131 10.35 10.37 10.37
N LYS A 132 11.44 11.08 10.68
CA LYS A 132 11.38 12.49 11.10
C LYS A 132 10.79 13.40 10.03
N VAL A 133 11.18 13.21 8.77
CA VAL A 133 10.63 13.97 7.64
C VAL A 133 9.16 13.64 7.43
N GLY A 134 8.79 12.37 7.51
CA GLY A 134 7.42 11.88 7.34
C GLY A 134 6.48 12.21 8.50
N GLY A 135 7.01 12.61 9.67
CA GLY A 135 6.23 12.92 10.86
C GLY A 135 5.77 11.66 11.62
N LEU A 136 6.53 10.58 11.53
CA LEU A 136 6.21 9.27 12.10
C LEU A 136 7.24 8.86 13.16
N PRO A 137 6.87 8.05 14.16
CA PRO A 137 7.80 7.24 14.93
C PRO A 137 8.63 6.31 14.02
N LEU A 138 9.89 6.08 14.38
CA LEU A 138 10.81 5.22 13.60
C LEU A 138 10.30 3.79 13.44
N HIS A 139 9.81 3.18 14.52
CA HIS A 139 9.30 1.81 14.48
C HIS A 139 8.12 1.67 13.52
N GLU A 140 7.27 2.69 13.44
CA GLU A 140 6.14 2.73 12.54
C GLU A 140 6.62 2.79 11.08
N LEU A 141 7.59 3.66 10.76
CA LEU A 141 8.16 3.68 9.41
C LEU A 141 8.77 2.33 9.02
N ASN A 142 9.49 1.67 9.93
CA ASN A 142 10.10 0.36 9.65
C ASN A 142 9.04 -0.69 9.31
N GLN A 143 7.89 -0.66 10.01
CA GLN A 143 6.76 -1.56 9.72
C GLN A 143 6.12 -1.23 8.38
N LEU A 144 5.89 0.05 8.08
CA LEU A 144 5.33 0.49 6.81
C LEU A 144 6.24 0.14 5.63
N GLU A 145 7.56 0.28 5.79
CA GLU A 145 8.55 -0.11 4.79
C GLU A 145 8.46 -1.61 4.48
N LEU A 146 8.48 -2.47 5.51
CA LEU A 146 8.36 -3.92 5.33
C LEU A 146 7.03 -4.27 4.65
N GLN A 147 5.94 -3.66 5.09
CA GLN A 147 4.63 -3.95 4.52
C GLN A 147 4.55 -3.50 3.05
N PHE A 148 5.17 -2.37 2.70
CA PHE A 148 5.23 -1.88 1.33
C PHE A 148 5.98 -2.85 0.41
N LEU A 149 7.09 -3.42 0.90
CA LEU A 149 7.86 -4.44 0.20
C LEU A 149 7.03 -5.70 -0.04
N LEU A 150 6.30 -6.17 0.99
CA LEU A 150 5.42 -7.33 0.90
C LEU A 150 4.30 -7.12 -0.12
N LEU A 151 3.66 -5.95 -0.12
CA LEU A 151 2.60 -5.62 -1.09
C LEU A 151 3.10 -5.55 -2.53
N ASN A 152 4.39 -5.27 -2.74
CA ASN A 152 5.04 -5.28 -4.05
C ASN A 152 5.76 -6.60 -4.37
N ASP A 153 5.55 -7.67 -3.58
CA ASP A 153 6.23 -8.96 -3.74
C ASP A 153 7.77 -8.86 -3.79
N PHE A 154 8.35 -7.83 -3.17
CA PHE A 154 9.77 -7.48 -3.32
C PHE A 154 10.23 -7.29 -4.79
N ARG A 155 9.29 -7.15 -5.73
CA ARG A 155 9.56 -6.91 -7.15
C ARG A 155 9.88 -5.44 -7.38
N LEU A 156 11.01 -4.98 -6.88
CA LEU A 156 11.40 -3.57 -6.95
C LEU A 156 12.07 -3.19 -8.28
N LYS A 157 12.69 -4.15 -8.97
CA LYS A 157 13.30 -3.91 -10.28
C LYS A 157 12.23 -3.52 -11.30
N ILE A 158 12.43 -2.39 -11.97
CA ILE A 158 11.57 -1.89 -13.04
C ILE A 158 12.41 -1.87 -14.33
N PRO A 159 12.01 -2.59 -15.40
CA PRO A 159 12.67 -2.49 -16.69
C PRO A 159 12.45 -1.11 -17.29
N VAL A 160 13.41 -0.63 -18.07
CA VAL A 160 13.38 0.71 -18.68
C VAL A 160 12.13 0.91 -19.54
N ASP A 161 11.70 -0.12 -20.27
CA ASP A 161 10.50 -0.07 -21.13
C ASP A 161 9.19 0.14 -20.34
N GLU A 162 9.15 -0.27 -19.07
CA GLU A 162 8.01 -0.01 -18.17
C GLU A 162 8.11 1.39 -17.58
N LEU A 163 9.32 1.80 -17.18
CA LEU A 163 9.58 3.12 -16.60
C LEU A 163 9.26 4.26 -17.58
N GLN A 164 9.59 4.09 -18.87
CA GLN A 164 9.34 5.08 -19.93
C GLN A 164 7.85 5.33 -20.24
N ARG A 165 6.94 4.51 -19.69
CA ARG A 165 5.48 4.70 -19.86
C ARG A 165 4.88 5.70 -18.88
N TYR A 166 5.67 6.15 -17.91
CA TYR A 166 5.32 7.10 -16.86
C TYR A 166 6.07 8.41 -17.07
#